data_AF-A0A183TZK1-F1
#
_entry.id   AF-A0A183TZK1-F1
#
_cell.length_a   1.000
_cell.length_b   1.000
_cell.length_c   1.000
_cell.angle_alpha   90.00
_cell.angle_beta   90.00
_cell.angle_gamma   90.00
#
_symmetry.space_group_name_H-M   'P 1'
#
loop_
_entity.id
_entity.type
_entity.pdbx_description
1 polymer ?
#
loop_
_entity_poly.entity_id
_entity_poly.type
_entity_poly.pdbx_seq_one_letter_code
_entity_poly.pdbx_strand_id
1 'polypeptide(L)' 'MSLPTLDDNSVDDLYKWLSAVPLSRHIKNIAKDFSDGVLVAELIAHFLPRYVSLANYTPVNSNALKRYNWETLNK' A
#
# COMPACT_ATOMS: atom_id res chain seq x y z
N MET A 1 16.09 -9.87 -17.39
CA MET A 1 15.41 -10.60 -16.30
C MET A 1 13.92 -10.46 -16.51
N SER A 2 13.23 -11.52 -16.93
CA SER A 2 11.77 -11.58 -16.84
C SER A 2 11.40 -11.68 -15.37
N LEU A 3 10.51 -10.82 -14.90
CA LEU A 3 9.95 -10.94 -13.55
C LEU A 3 9.24 -12.29 -13.45
N PRO A 4 9.37 -13.02 -12.32
CA PRO A 4 8.57 -14.21 -12.10
C PRO A 4 7.10 -13.84 -12.24
N THR A 5 6.38 -14.55 -13.11
CA THR A 5 4.94 -14.42 -13.22
C THR A 5 4.35 -14.88 -11.90
N LEU A 6 3.65 -13.98 -11.20
CA LEU A 6 2.87 -14.36 -10.03
C LEU A 6 1.85 -15.41 -10.47
N ASP A 7 2.01 -16.63 -9.98
CA ASP A 7 1.00 -17.67 -10.08
C ASP A 7 -0.21 -17.29 -9.23
N ASP A 8 -1.39 -17.78 -9.60
CA ASP A 8 -2.64 -17.42 -8.92
C ASP A 8 -2.61 -17.75 -7.41
N ASN A 9 -1.84 -18.77 -6.99
CA ASN A 9 -1.68 -19.11 -5.57
C ASN A 9 -0.87 -18.04 -4.83
N SER A 10 0.21 -17.54 -5.43
CA SER A 10 1.01 -16.45 -4.86
C SER A 10 0.20 -15.16 -4.62
N VAL A 11 -0.80 -14.89 -5.46
CA VAL A 11 -1.69 -13.73 -5.28
C VAL A 11 -2.60 -13.93 -4.07
N ASP A 12 -3.19 -15.11 -3.90
CA ASP A 12 -4.05 -15.41 -2.76
C ASP A 12 -3.28 -15.36 -1.43
N ASP A 13 -2.06 -15.89 -1.40
CA ASP A 13 -1.18 -15.80 -0.23
C ASP A 13 -0.81 -14.35 0.12
N LEU A 14 -0.63 -13.48 -0.90
CA LEU A 14 -0.43 -12.04 -0.68
C LEU A 14 -1.67 -11.40 -0.04
N TYR A 15 -2.88 -11.72 -0.50
CA TYR A 15 -4.12 -11.22 0.11
C TYR A 15 -4.28 -11.68 1.56
N LYS A 16 -3.98 -12.95 1.85
CA LYS A 16 -3.99 -13.50 3.22
C LYS A 16 -3.01 -12.77 4.12
N TRP A 17 -1.77 -12.59 3.66
CA TRP A 17 -0.76 -11.87 4.43
C TRP A 17 -1.16 -10.42 4.71
N LEU A 18 -1.65 -9.70 3.69
CA LEU A 18 -2.12 -8.33 3.85
C LEU A 18 -3.31 -8.23 4.81
N SER A 19 -4.21 -9.22 4.82
CA SER A 19 -5.34 -9.25 5.76
C SER A 19 -4.94 -9.47 7.22
N ALA A 20 -3.77 -10.05 7.46
CA ALA A 20 -3.24 -10.25 8.81
C ALA A 20 -2.63 -8.96 9.40
N VAL A 21 -2.33 -7.97 8.56
CA VAL A 21 -1.84 -6.66 9.00
C VAL A 21 -3.03 -5.79 9.42
N PRO A 22 -2.99 -5.12 10.58
CA PRO A 22 -4.06 -4.24 11.05
C PRO A 22 -4.07 -2.90 10.27
N LEU A 23 -4.50 -2.97 9.01
CA LEU A 23 -4.70 -1.80 8.16
C LEU A 23 -6.04 -1.11 8.47
N SER A 24 -6.18 0.17 8.10
CA SER A 24 -7.40 0.93 8.40
C SER A 24 -8.64 0.47 7.64
N ARG A 25 -8.45 -0.24 6.52
CA ARG A 25 -9.54 -0.73 5.66
C ARG A 25 -9.21 -2.10 5.06
N HIS A 26 -10.27 -2.89 4.84
CA HIS A 26 -10.17 -4.14 4.11
C HIS A 26 -9.79 -3.91 2.65
N ILE A 27 -8.81 -4.67 2.18
CA ILE A 27 -8.33 -4.64 0.79
C ILE A 27 -9.24 -5.50 -0.07
N LYS A 28 -9.82 -4.91 -1.11
CA LYS A 28 -10.66 -5.63 -2.09
C LYS A 28 -9.97 -5.77 -3.43
N ASN A 29 -9.18 -4.77 -3.83
CA ASN A 29 -8.41 -4.79 -5.06
C ASN A 29 -7.08 -4.10 -4.80
N ILE A 30 -5.99 -4.88 -4.68
CA ILE A 30 -4.66 -4.35 -4.37
C ILE A 30 -4.27 -3.21 -5.33
N ALA A 31 -4.44 -3.39 -6.64
CA ALA A 31 -4.05 -2.39 -7.62
C ALA A 31 -4.80 -1.06 -7.44
N LYS A 32 -6.05 -1.08 -6.98
CA LYS A 32 -6.85 0.11 -6.74
C LYS A 32 -6.61 0.71 -5.35
N ASP A 33 -6.64 -0.13 -4.32
CA ASP A 33 -6.59 0.28 -2.92
C ASP A 33 -5.18 0.75 -2.53
N PHE A 34 -4.13 0.20 -3.12
CA PHE A 34 -2.74 0.66 -2.90
C PHE A 34 -2.35 1.80 -3.83
N SER A 35 -3.18 2.17 -4.81
CA SER A 35 -2.82 3.18 -5.82
C SER A 35 -2.58 4.57 -5.24
N ASP A 36 -3.22 4.89 -4.11
CA ASP A 36 -3.13 6.21 -3.45
C ASP A 36 -1.96 6.33 -2.47
N GLY A 37 -1.20 5.25 -2.25
CA GLY A 37 -0.03 5.22 -1.37
C GLY A 37 -0.34 5.22 0.13
N VAL A 38 -1.60 5.40 0.55
CA VAL A 38 -1.97 5.49 1.97
C VAL A 38 -1.86 4.13 2.65
N LEU A 39 -2.36 3.06 2.00
CA LEU A 39 -2.21 1.70 2.54
C LEU A 39 -0.74 1.24 2.58
N VAL A 40 0.08 1.72 1.65
CA VAL A 40 1.52 1.47 1.67
C VAL A 40 2.16 2.18 2.87
N ALA A 41 1.79 3.44 3.12
CA ALA A 41 2.24 4.19 4.28
C ALA A 41 1.84 3.51 5.59
N GLU A 42 0.61 3.00 5.71
CA GLU A 42 0.15 2.22 6.87
C GLU A 42 0.94 0.93 7.07
N LEU A 43 1.17 0.19 5.98
CA LEU A 43 1.97 -1.03 6.02
C LEU A 43 3.39 -0.75 6.52
N ILE A 44 4.03 0.29 5.99
CA ILE A 44 5.37 0.70 6.44
C ILE A 44 5.30 1.20 7.88
N ALA A 45 4.31 1.99 8.27
CA ALA A 45 4.18 2.48 9.65
C ALA A 45 3.96 1.33 10.64
N HIS A 46 3.31 0.24 10.24
CA HIS A 46 3.12 -0.94 11.09
C HIS A 46 4.45 -1.65 11.39
N PHE A 47 5.29 -1.87 10.39
CA PHE A 47 6.58 -2.57 10.56
C PHE A 47 7.73 -1.64 10.94
N LEU A 48 7.67 -0.38 10.51
CA LEU A 48 8.73 0.63 10.54
C LEU A 48 8.14 2.02 10.90
N PRO A 49 7.53 2.18 12.10
CA PRO A 49 6.82 3.40 12.50
C PRO A 49 7.70 4.67 12.52
N ARG A 50 9.03 4.53 12.55
CA ARG A 50 9.98 5.67 12.59
C ARG A 50 10.22 6.29 11.22
N TYR A 51 9.80 5.63 10.14
CA TYR A 51 10.10 6.04 8.77
C TYR A 51 8.94 6.75 8.07
N VAL A 52 7.72 6.63 8.60
CA VAL A 52 6.52 7.18 7.97
C VAL A 52 5.63 7.82 9.01
N SER A 53 5.23 9.07 8.75
CA SER A 53 4.20 9.76 9.53
C SER A 53 2.87 9.74 8.77
N LEU A 54 1.91 8.96 9.26
CA LEU A 54 0.59 8.79 8.63
C LEU A 54 -0.21 10.10 8.54
N ALA A 55 0.09 11.08 9.39
CA ALA A 55 -0.57 12.40 9.36
C ALA A 55 -0.37 13.15 8.04
N ASN A 56 0.65 12.80 7.25
CA ASN A 56 0.96 13.44 5.97
C ASN A 56 0.23 12.79 4.78
N TYR A 57 -0.49 11.69 4.99
CA TYR A 57 -1.13 10.91 3.94
C TYR A 57 -2.65 11.04 4.02
N THR A 58 -3.27 11.47 2.91
CA THR A 58 -4.73 11.57 2.83
C THR A 58 -5.23 10.66 1.69
N PRO A 59 -6.32 9.89 1.90
CA PRO A 59 -6.91 9.07 0.85
C PRO A 59 -7.51 9.97 -0.23
N VAL A 60 -7.03 9.80 -1.46
CA VAL A 60 -7.33 10.71 -2.58
C VAL A 60 -7.59 9.93 -3.87
N ASN A 61 -8.56 10.40 -4.64
CA ASN A 61 -8.91 9.81 -5.93
C ASN A 61 -8.24 10.52 -7.12
N SER A 62 -7.70 11.73 -6.93
CA SER A 62 -7.02 12.51 -7.97
C SER A 62 -5.61 11.99 -8.23
N ASN A 63 -5.27 11.73 -9.50
CA ASN A 63 -3.94 11.26 -9.90
C ASN A 63 -2.80 12.19 -9.43
N ALA A 64 -3.03 13.51 -9.43
CA ALA A 64 -2.03 14.47 -8.96
C ALA A 64 -1.74 14.30 -7.46
N LEU A 65 -2.79 14.11 -6.66
CA LEU A 65 -2.66 13.90 -5.21
C LEU A 65 -2.09 12.52 -4.88
N LYS A 66 -2.43 11.48 -5.67
CA LYS A 66 -1.79 10.16 -5.53
C LYS A 66 -0.29 10.27 -5.73
N ARG A 67 0.16 10.97 -6.78
CA ARG A 67 1.59 11.22 -7.01
C ARG A 67 2.23 11.95 -5.82
N TYR A 68 1.56 12.96 -5.26
CA TYR A 68 2.06 13.66 -4.06
C TYR A 68 2.24 12.72 -2.85
N ASN A 69 1.30 11.81 -2.60
CA ASN A 69 1.45 10.80 -1.54
C ASN A 69 2.67 9.90 -1.80
N TRP A 70 2.84 9.42 -3.03
CA TRP A 70 4.00 8.61 -3.40
C TRP A 70 5.33 9.37 -3.31
N GLU A 71 5.37 10.64 -3.70
CA GLU A 71 6.55 11.50 -3.54
C GLU A 71 6.88 11.74 -2.07
N THR A 72 5.87 11.86 -1.21
CA THR A 72 6.05 11.97 0.25
C THR A 72 6.62 10.69 0.84
N LEU A 73 6.25 9.52 0.31
CA LEU A 73 6.75 8.22 0.75
C LEU A 73 8.19 7.93 0.29
N ASN A 74 8.61 8.56 -0.81
CA ASN A 74 9.95 8.41 -1.37
C ASN A 74 10.96 9.44 -0.83
N LYS A 75 10.59 10.22 0.20
CA LYS A 75 11.46 11.16 0.90
C LYS A 75 11.99 10.53 2.18
#